data_AF-A0A7S1X669-F1
#
_entry.id   AF-A0A7S1X669-F1
#
_cell.length_a   1.000
_cell.length_b   1.000
_cell.length_c   1.000
_cell.angle_alpha   90.00
_cell.angle_beta   90.00
_cell.angle_gamma   90.00
#
_symmetry.space_group_name_H-M   'P 1'
#
loop_
_entity.id
_entity.type
_entity.pdbx_description
1 polymer ?
#
loop_
_entity_poly.entity_id
_entity_poly.type
_entity_poly.pdbx_seq_one_letter_code
_entity_poly.pdbx_strand_id
1 'polypeptide(L)'
;IDLVIGAAGGAEQMLGLLTSRLDPATQRSAGVRKEALMAVNNIATGSDAHKELLMGAGVPALLLHYMRDGAEGAVWGRLYATWTVINLTYVENAATAEARALATGRAHRMRVAGLEAQLQEMEDDPSQDVQERVRTALKSMEELLDAHDAMDT
;
A
#
# COMPACT_ATOMS: atom_id res chain seq x y z
N ILE A 1 1.76 -17.56 -1.54
CA ILE A 1 1.16 -16.51 -2.37
C ILE A 1 1.23 -16.90 -3.86
N ASP A 2 2.38 -17.40 -4.31
CA ASP A 2 2.63 -17.85 -5.69
C ASP A 2 1.67 -18.93 -6.20
N LEU A 3 1.29 -19.90 -5.35
CA LEU A 3 0.30 -20.93 -5.70
C LEU A 3 -1.07 -20.33 -6.06
N VAL A 4 -1.49 -19.29 -5.33
CA VAL A 4 -2.77 -18.60 -5.55
C VAL A 4 -2.69 -17.75 -6.83
N ILE A 5 -1.56 -17.08 -7.04
CA ILE A 5 -1.27 -16.32 -8.26
C ILE A 5 -1.34 -17.22 -9.50
N GLY A 6 -0.70 -18.40 -9.43
CA GLY A 6 -0.74 -19.38 -10.50
C GLY A 6 -2.15 -19.90 -10.78
N ALA A 7 -2.93 -20.20 -9.74
CA ALA A 7 -4.31 -20.66 -9.86
C ALA A 7 -5.26 -19.61 -10.45
N ALA A 8 -4.95 -18.31 -10.31
CA ALA A 8 -5.74 -17.20 -10.84
C ALA A 8 -5.45 -16.86 -12.32
N GLY A 9 -4.68 -17.70 -13.04
CA GLY A 9 -4.28 -17.44 -14.42
C GLY A 9 -3.03 -16.56 -14.57
N GLY A 10 -2.31 -16.31 -13.47
CA GLY A 10 -1.11 -15.50 -13.42
C GLY A 10 -1.30 -14.17 -12.69
N ALA A 11 -0.19 -13.52 -12.35
CA ALA A 11 -0.18 -12.32 -11.51
C ALA A 11 -0.94 -11.15 -12.15
N GLU A 12 -0.76 -10.95 -13.45
CA GLU A 12 -1.42 -9.86 -14.19
C GLU A 12 -2.95 -10.00 -14.18
N GLN A 13 -3.45 -11.21 -14.42
CA GLN A 13 -4.89 -11.47 -14.49
C GLN A 13 -5.54 -11.35 -13.11
N MET A 14 -4.86 -11.85 -12.07
CA MET A 14 -5.30 -11.69 -10.68
C MET A 14 -5.31 -10.21 -10.27
N LEU A 15 -4.25 -9.46 -10.58
CA LEU A 15 -4.16 -8.04 -10.24
C LEU A 15 -5.19 -7.21 -10.99
N GLY A 16 -5.40 -7.46 -12.29
CA GLY A 16 -6.44 -6.79 -13.06
C GLY A 16 -7.85 -7.02 -12.49
N LEU A 17 -8.13 -8.24 -12.01
CA LEU A 17 -9.38 -8.51 -11.30
C LEU A 17 -9.46 -7.72 -10.00
N LEU A 18 -8.43 -7.76 -9.15
CA LEU A 18 -8.44 -7.05 -7.85
C LEU A 18 -8.59 -5.54 -8.04
N THR A 19 -7.82 -4.92 -8.94
CA THR A 19 -7.91 -3.47 -9.21
C THR A 19 -9.27 -3.09 -9.77
N SER A 20 -9.87 -3.91 -10.65
CA SER A 20 -11.25 -3.68 -11.13
C SER A 20 -12.32 -3.75 -10.03
N ARG A 21 -12.08 -4.50 -8.96
CA ARG A 21 -12.99 -4.55 -7.80
C ARG A 21 -12.81 -3.37 -6.86
N LEU A 22 -11.61 -2.77 -6.88
CA LEU A 22 -11.26 -1.62 -6.08
C LEU A 22 -11.55 -0.30 -6.77
N ASP A 23 -11.72 -0.29 -8.09
CA ASP A 23 -12.06 0.89 -8.87
C ASP A 23 -13.34 1.57 -8.36
N PRO A 24 -13.26 2.84 -7.91
CA PRO A 24 -14.41 3.59 -7.44
C PRO A 24 -15.49 3.80 -8.51
N ALA A 25 -15.11 3.79 -9.79
CA ALA A 25 -16.06 3.90 -10.90
C ALA A 25 -16.89 2.62 -11.11
N THR A 26 -16.45 1.50 -10.55
CA THR A 26 -17.17 0.22 -10.67
C THR A 26 -18.11 0.01 -9.48
N GLN A 27 -19.40 -0.16 -9.76
CA GLN A 27 -20.39 -0.42 -8.71
C GLN A 27 -20.17 -1.82 -8.09
N ARG A 28 -19.71 -1.83 -6.84
CA ARG A 28 -19.48 -3.04 -6.02
C ARG A 28 -20.02 -2.83 -4.61
N SER A 29 -20.29 -3.92 -3.90
CA SER A 29 -20.61 -3.84 -2.47
C SER A 29 -19.36 -3.49 -1.66
N ALA A 30 -19.55 -2.86 -0.50
CA ALA A 30 -18.45 -2.56 0.43
C ALA A 30 -17.69 -3.82 0.85
N GLY A 31 -18.40 -4.94 1.05
CA GLY A 31 -17.78 -6.23 1.36
C GLY A 31 -16.82 -6.72 0.27
N VAL A 32 -17.19 -6.63 -1.01
CA VAL A 32 -16.30 -7.04 -2.12
C VAL A 32 -15.06 -6.14 -2.19
N ARG A 33 -15.22 -4.82 -1.99
CA ARG A 33 -14.09 -3.88 -1.96
C ARG A 33 -13.14 -4.18 -0.79
N LYS A 34 -13.70 -4.44 0.40
CA LYS A 34 -12.93 -4.81 1.58
C LYS A 34 -12.08 -6.06 1.33
N GLU A 35 -12.70 -7.13 0.83
CA GLU A 35 -11.96 -8.38 0.54
C GLU A 35 -10.89 -8.20 -0.53
N ALA A 36 -11.17 -7.39 -1.57
CA ALA A 36 -10.17 -7.08 -2.59
C ALA A 36 -8.99 -6.28 -2.02
N LEU A 37 -9.25 -5.32 -1.13
CA LEU A 37 -8.20 -4.51 -0.51
C LEU A 37 -7.38 -5.34 0.49
N MET A 38 -8.02 -6.24 1.22
CA MET A 38 -7.35 -7.23 2.06
C MET A 38 -6.45 -8.16 1.25
N ALA A 39 -6.90 -8.62 0.07
CA ALA A 39 -6.09 -9.43 -0.82
C ALA A 39 -4.85 -8.65 -1.32
N VAL A 40 -5.01 -7.38 -1.71
CA VAL A 40 -3.88 -6.49 -2.07
C VAL A 40 -2.90 -6.34 -0.91
N ASN A 41 -3.41 -6.07 0.30
CA ASN A 41 -2.59 -5.98 1.51
C ASN A 41 -1.79 -7.28 1.76
N ASN A 42 -2.42 -8.44 1.57
CA ASN A 42 -1.77 -9.74 1.74
C ASN A 42 -0.68 -9.95 0.68
N ILE A 43 -0.92 -9.59 -0.59
CA ILE A 43 0.10 -9.66 -1.64
C ILE A 43 1.31 -8.78 -1.30
N ALA A 44 1.08 -7.61 -0.70
CA ALA A 44 2.15 -6.69 -0.30
C ALA A 44 3.09 -7.26 0.78
N THR A 45 2.69 -8.32 1.49
CA THR A 45 3.58 -9.04 2.44
C THR A 45 4.57 -9.98 1.75
N GLY A 46 4.41 -10.19 0.43
CA GLY A 46 5.29 -11.06 -0.36
C GLY A 46 6.67 -10.46 -0.64
N SER A 47 7.41 -11.12 -1.54
CA SER A 47 8.72 -10.66 -2.02
C SER A 47 8.66 -9.28 -2.71
N ASP A 48 9.83 -8.65 -2.90
CA ASP A 48 9.93 -7.39 -3.66
C ASP A 48 9.30 -7.48 -5.06
N ALA A 49 9.39 -8.63 -5.73
CA ALA A 49 8.71 -8.85 -7.01
C ALA A 49 7.18 -8.68 -6.90
N HIS A 50 6.55 -9.19 -5.84
CA HIS A 50 5.12 -8.98 -5.60
C HIS A 50 4.79 -7.52 -5.32
N LYS A 51 5.62 -6.86 -4.51
CA LYS A 51 5.46 -5.43 -4.21
C LYS A 51 5.58 -4.59 -5.48
N GLU A 52 6.54 -4.86 -6.35
CA GLU A 52 6.69 -4.16 -7.63
C GLU A 52 5.51 -4.40 -8.58
N LEU A 53 4.95 -5.60 -8.62
CA LEU A 53 3.74 -5.87 -9.39
C LEU A 53 2.56 -5.01 -8.93
N LEU A 54 2.37 -4.84 -7.62
CA LEU A 54 1.34 -3.93 -7.08
C LEU A 54 1.61 -2.48 -7.49
N MET A 55 2.87 -2.04 -7.39
CA MET A 55 3.27 -0.69 -7.79
C MET A 55 3.03 -0.43 -9.27
N GLY A 56 3.27 -1.42 -10.14
CA GLY A 56 3.01 -1.35 -11.58
C GLY A 56 1.53 -1.41 -11.95
N ALA A 57 0.70 -2.08 -11.15
CA ALA A 57 -0.74 -2.23 -11.40
C ALA A 57 -1.59 -1.01 -10.99
N GLY A 58 -0.96 0.11 -10.61
CA GLY A 58 -1.67 1.34 -10.21
C GLY A 58 -2.26 1.30 -8.79
N VAL A 59 -1.84 0.34 -7.95
CA VAL A 59 -2.31 0.21 -6.57
C VAL A 59 -2.12 1.50 -5.75
N PRO A 60 -1.00 2.25 -5.83
CA PRO A 60 -0.84 3.48 -5.04
C PRO A 60 -2.00 4.48 -5.19
N ALA A 61 -2.52 4.67 -6.41
CA ALA A 61 -3.65 5.57 -6.66
C ALA A 61 -4.94 5.06 -6.00
N LEU A 62 -5.16 3.75 -5.99
CA LEU A 62 -6.29 3.13 -5.29
C LEU A 62 -6.15 3.29 -3.78
N LEU A 63 -4.96 3.07 -3.21
CA LEU A 63 -4.72 3.28 -1.77
C LEU A 63 -5.05 4.72 -1.37
N LEU A 64 -4.58 5.70 -2.14
CA LEU A 64 -4.86 7.11 -1.90
C LEU A 64 -6.37 7.41 -1.91
N HIS A 65 -7.11 6.82 -2.86
CA HIS A 65 -8.57 6.96 -2.89
C HIS A 65 -9.21 6.43 -1.59
N TYR A 66 -8.85 5.22 -1.15
CA TYR A 66 -9.44 4.63 0.07
C TYR A 66 -9.01 5.34 1.36
N MET A 67 -7.82 5.95 1.38
CA MET A 67 -7.37 6.80 2.48
C MET A 67 -8.22 8.07 2.60
N ARG A 68 -8.63 8.67 1.47
CA ARG A 68 -9.46 9.88 1.43
C ARG A 68 -10.94 9.66 1.72
N ASP A 69 -11.40 8.42 1.70
CA ASP A 69 -12.81 8.14 1.95
C ASP A 69 -13.16 8.42 3.42
N GLY A 70 -13.86 9.53 3.63
CA GLY A 70 -14.32 10.02 4.93
C GLY A 70 -15.69 9.48 5.35
N ALA A 71 -16.34 8.62 4.54
CA ALA A 71 -17.66 8.11 4.87
C ALA A 71 -17.64 7.24 6.14
N GLU A 72 -18.73 7.28 6.92
CA GLU A 72 -18.92 6.39 8.06
C GLU A 72 -19.04 4.93 7.55
N GLY A 73 -18.09 4.08 7.93
CA GLY A 73 -17.88 2.76 7.30
C GLY A 73 -16.62 2.67 6.42
N ALA A 74 -15.91 3.78 6.17
CA ALA A 74 -14.64 3.82 5.45
C ALA A 74 -13.40 3.48 6.30
N VAL A 75 -13.58 3.19 7.61
CA VAL A 75 -12.47 2.87 8.52
C VAL A 75 -11.65 1.69 8.01
N TRP A 76 -12.29 0.62 7.50
CA TRP A 76 -11.55 -0.51 6.94
C TRP A 76 -10.75 -0.13 5.69
N GLY A 77 -11.24 0.82 4.89
CA GLY A 77 -10.58 1.31 3.69
C GLY A 77 -9.27 1.99 4.06
N ARG A 78 -9.35 2.97 4.97
CA ARG A 78 -8.19 3.66 5.52
C ARG A 78 -7.23 2.71 6.22
N LEU A 79 -7.75 1.79 7.04
CA LEU A 79 -6.97 0.80 7.77
C LEU A 79 -6.13 -0.08 6.84
N TYR A 80 -6.75 -0.75 5.87
CA TYR A 80 -6.04 -1.65 4.96
C TYR A 80 -5.21 -0.91 3.92
N ALA A 81 -5.62 0.31 3.51
CA ALA A 81 -4.79 1.12 2.63
C ALA A 81 -3.48 1.52 3.31
N THR A 82 -3.55 2.02 4.55
CA THR A 82 -2.37 2.38 5.34
C THR A 82 -1.52 1.16 5.67
N TRP A 83 -2.12 0.02 6.03
CA TRP A 83 -1.37 -1.21 6.25
C TRP A 83 -0.66 -1.70 4.99
N THR A 84 -1.29 -1.54 3.82
CA THR A 84 -0.64 -1.88 2.55
C THR A 84 0.60 -1.02 2.32
N VAL A 85 0.57 0.29 2.67
CA VAL A 85 1.77 1.14 2.59
C VAL A 85 2.88 0.60 3.48
N ILE A 86 2.58 0.24 4.74
CA ILE A 86 3.56 -0.38 5.66
C ILE A 86 4.20 -1.60 5.01
N ASN A 87 3.40 -2.50 4.41
CA ASN A 87 3.92 -3.72 3.81
C ASN A 87 4.79 -3.44 2.57
N LEU A 88 4.41 -2.44 1.76
CA LEU A 88 5.17 -2.01 0.58
C LEU A 88 6.51 -1.34 0.96
N THR A 89 6.57 -0.64 2.10
CA THR A 89 7.81 -0.03 2.61
C THR A 89 8.57 -0.89 3.60
N TYR A 90 8.01 -2.02 4.04
CA TYR A 90 8.66 -2.87 5.04
C TYR A 90 10.00 -3.41 4.53
N VAL A 91 11.03 -3.21 5.34
CA VAL A 91 12.39 -3.72 5.17
C VAL A 91 12.78 -4.43 6.46
N GLU A 92 13.26 -5.67 6.36
CA GLU A 92 13.79 -6.39 7.52
C GLU A 92 15.09 -5.75 8.01
N ASN A 93 15.36 -5.82 9.33
CA ASN A 93 16.57 -5.23 9.90
C ASN A 93 17.87 -5.80 9.29
N ALA A 94 17.87 -7.07 8.87
CA ALA A 94 19.00 -7.74 8.23
C ALA A 94 18.93 -7.71 6.68
N ALA A 95 18.08 -6.86 6.10
CA ALA A 95 17.92 -6.79 4.65
C ALA A 95 19.19 -6.29 3.96
N THR A 96 19.39 -6.76 2.72
CA THR A 96 20.48 -6.32 1.86
C THR A 96 20.30 -4.85 1.45
N ALA A 97 21.39 -4.21 1.02
CA ALA A 97 21.31 -2.86 0.45
C ALA A 97 20.38 -2.78 -0.76
N GLU A 98 20.32 -3.84 -1.57
CA GLU A 98 19.41 -3.95 -2.72
C GLU A 98 17.94 -3.95 -2.28
N ALA A 99 17.56 -4.78 -1.30
CA ALA A 99 16.20 -4.82 -0.79
C ALA A 99 15.78 -3.47 -0.18
N ARG A 100 16.70 -2.79 0.51
CA ARG A 100 16.48 -1.43 1.03
C ARG A 100 16.27 -0.43 -0.11
N ALA A 101 17.11 -0.48 -1.16
CA ALA A 101 16.98 0.41 -2.32
C ALA A 101 15.64 0.21 -3.07
N LEU A 102 15.16 -1.03 -3.19
CA LEU A 102 13.84 -1.32 -3.77
C LEU A 102 12.71 -0.71 -2.93
N ALA A 103 12.76 -0.85 -1.60
CA ALA A 103 11.78 -0.24 -0.71
C ALA A 103 11.82 1.29 -0.76
N THR A 104 13.00 1.90 -0.79
CA THR A 104 13.19 3.34 -0.99
C THR A 104 12.57 3.81 -2.31
N GLY A 105 12.80 3.08 -3.42
CA GLY A 105 12.20 3.39 -4.71
C GLY A 105 10.67 3.37 -4.67
N ARG A 106 10.07 2.42 -3.94
CA ARG A 106 8.62 2.39 -3.73
C ARG A 106 8.13 3.56 -2.87
N ALA A 107 8.82 3.86 -1.77
CA ALA A 107 8.50 5.00 -0.91
C ALA A 107 8.50 6.31 -1.71
N HIS A 108 9.52 6.54 -2.55
CA HIS A 108 9.59 7.71 -3.42
C HIS A 108 8.41 7.80 -4.40
N ARG A 109 8.06 6.69 -5.06
CA ARG A 109 6.91 6.64 -5.98
C ARG A 109 5.59 6.90 -5.25
N MET A 110 5.44 6.42 -4.01
CA MET A 110 4.26 6.69 -3.19
C MET A 110 4.20 8.15 -2.71
N ARG A 111 5.33 8.76 -2.35
CA ARG A 111 5.45 10.20 -2.07
C ARG A 111 4.99 11.03 -3.25
N VAL A 112 5.51 10.75 -4.46
CA VAL A 112 5.11 11.44 -5.70
C VAL A 112 3.62 11.25 -6.01
N ALA A 113 3.06 10.08 -5.70
CA ALA A 113 1.63 9.82 -5.85
C ALA A 113 0.76 10.50 -4.77
N GLY A 114 1.36 11.15 -3.76
CA GLY A 114 0.67 11.91 -2.72
C GLY A 114 0.24 11.10 -1.49
N LEU A 115 0.72 9.85 -1.34
CA LEU A 115 0.33 9.02 -0.19
C LEU A 115 0.94 9.53 1.12
N GLU A 116 2.16 10.05 1.09
CA GLU A 116 2.81 10.59 2.29
C GLU A 116 2.03 11.77 2.87
N ALA A 117 1.69 12.76 2.03
CA ALA A 117 0.87 13.90 2.43
C ALA A 117 -0.50 13.45 2.97
N GLN A 118 -1.11 12.44 2.35
CA GLN A 118 -2.38 11.90 2.84
C GLN A 118 -2.25 11.21 4.20
N LEU A 119 -1.15 10.49 4.44
CA LEU A 119 -0.88 9.88 5.75
C LEU A 119 -0.72 10.96 6.82
N GLN A 120 -0.04 12.07 6.53
CA GLN A 120 0.09 13.21 7.45
C GLN A 120 -1.29 13.80 7.81
N GLU A 121 -2.20 13.94 6.84
CA GLU A 121 -3.58 14.38 7.10
C GLU A 121 -4.37 13.41 7.99
N MET A 122 -3.97 12.13 8.05
CA MET A 122 -4.65 11.08 8.81
C MET A 122 -4.04 10.83 10.20
N GLU A 123 -3.06 11.61 10.66
CA GLU A 123 -2.44 11.41 11.98
C GLU A 123 -3.43 11.49 13.14
N ASP A 124 -4.47 12.30 12.98
CA ASP A 124 -5.57 12.51 13.94
C ASP A 124 -6.84 11.73 13.58
N ASP A 125 -6.74 10.63 12.83
CA ASP A 125 -7.89 9.81 12.42
C ASP A 125 -8.77 9.42 13.63
N PRO A 126 -10.11 9.50 13.57
CA PRO A 126 -10.95 9.11 14.71
C PRO A 126 -10.78 7.65 15.16
N SER A 127 -10.27 6.76 14.30
CA SER A 127 -9.96 5.39 14.65
C SER A 127 -8.53 5.25 15.16
N GLN A 128 -8.37 4.78 16.41
CA GLN A 128 -7.05 4.50 17.00
C GLN A 128 -6.23 3.51 16.18
N ASP A 129 -6.86 2.43 15.68
CA ASP A 129 -6.19 1.42 14.84
C ASP A 129 -5.63 2.02 13.54
N VAL A 130 -6.31 3.02 12.98
CA VAL A 130 -5.84 3.75 11.79
C VAL A 130 -4.70 4.68 12.19
N GLN A 131 -4.84 5.47 13.26
CA GLN A 131 -3.76 6.36 13.74
C GLN A 131 -2.45 5.61 13.99
N GLU A 132 -2.49 4.47 14.68
CA GLU A 132 -1.29 3.68 14.98
C GLU A 132 -0.58 3.20 13.71
N ARG A 133 -1.36 2.78 12.71
CA ARG A 133 -0.83 2.37 11.41
C ARG A 133 -0.30 3.56 10.62
N VAL A 134 -0.96 4.71 10.68
CA VAL A 134 -0.50 5.95 10.02
C VAL A 134 0.88 6.33 10.56
N ARG A 135 1.05 6.38 11.89
CA ARG A 135 2.34 6.67 12.52
C ARG A 135 3.42 5.67 12.10
N THR A 136 3.07 4.39 12.03
CA THR A 136 4.00 3.34 11.58
C THR A 136 4.40 3.53 10.11
N ALA A 137 3.44 3.84 9.24
CA ALA A 137 3.68 4.08 7.82
C ALA A 137 4.56 5.32 7.60
N LEU A 138 4.26 6.43 8.26
CA LEU A 138 5.04 7.67 8.19
C LEU A 138 6.47 7.45 8.63
N LYS A 139 6.68 6.83 9.78
CA LYS A 139 8.03 6.48 10.27
C LYS A 139 8.79 5.62 9.25
N SER A 140 8.14 4.61 8.68
CA SER A 140 8.78 3.76 7.67
C SER A 140 9.12 4.51 6.38
N MET A 141 8.31 5.49 5.97
CA MET A 141 8.59 6.32 4.81
C MET A 141 9.74 7.29 5.09
N GLU A 142 9.72 7.98 6.23
CA GLU A 142 10.78 8.90 6.68
C GLU A 142 12.15 8.20 6.70
N GLU A 143 12.25 7.04 7.36
CA GLU A 143 13.50 6.25 7.44
C GLU A 143 14.06 5.87 6.05
N LEU A 144 13.20 5.67 5.05
CA LEU A 144 13.62 5.31 3.69
C LEU A 144 13.96 6.52 2.83
N LEU A 145 13.25 7.64 3.03
CA LEU A 145 13.38 8.85 2.24
C LEU A 145 14.54 9.72 2.73
N ASP A 146 14.74 9.86 4.04
CA ASP A 146 15.86 10.61 4.61
C ASP A 146 17.20 9.97 4.24
N ALA A 147 17.26 8.63 4.27
CA ALA A 147 18.44 7.89 3.85
C ALA A 147 18.77 8.10 2.36
N HIS A 148 17.75 8.36 1.52
CA HIS A 148 17.92 8.65 0.11
C HIS A 148 18.38 10.08 -0.13
N ASP A 149 17.70 11.05 0.48
CA ASP A 149 17.98 12.48 0.30
C ASP A 149 19.41 12.81 0.84
N ALA A 150 19.87 12.12 1.88
CA ALA A 150 21.25 12.23 2.39
C ALA A 150 22.34 11.65 1.46
N MET A 151 22.00 10.77 0.50
CA MET A 151 22.94 10.23 -0.49
C MET A 151 23.09 11.13 -1.73
N ASP A 152 22.10 11.99 -1.99
CA ASP A 152 22.08 12.91 -3.14
C ASP A 152 22.64 14.32 -2.81
N THR A 153 23.14 14.53 -1.57
CA THR A 153 23.74 15.78 -1.08
C THR A 153 25.28 15.70 -1.04
#